data_AF-A0A7L2S399-F1
#
_entry.id   AF-A0A7L2S399-F1
#
_cell.length_a   1.000
_cell.length_b   1.000
_cell.length_c   1.000
_cell.angle_alpha   90.00
_cell.angle_beta   90.00
_cell.angle_gamma   90.00
#
_symmetry.space_group_name_H-M   'P 1'
#
loop_
_entity.id
_entity.type
_entity.pdbx_description
1 polymer ?
#
loop_
_entity_poly.entity_id
_entity_poly.type
_entity_poly.pdbx_seq_one_letter_code
_entity_poly.pdbx_strand_id
1 'polypeptide(L)'
;MEFVRKRWWYLQLGCILIVNLVYANLEYQKETPPSLREIDHQCWEVSSRGLVEMKKLKVADTVIALWDFMMFLKESPKPKHNELFNDLAQNFWDMYVDCVLSRSHGMGRRQLTSPKYSSTYSHRTLEGNY
;
A
#
# COMPACT_ATOMS: atom_id res chain seq x y z
N MET A 1 -31.94 -30.27 34.48
CA MET A 1 -30.47 -30.03 34.53
C MET A 1 -29.75 -30.31 33.21
N GLU A 2 -30.27 -31.18 32.32
CA GLU A 2 -29.66 -31.50 30.99
C GLU A 2 -29.59 -30.31 30.01
N PHE A 3 -30.59 -29.43 30.04
CA PHE A 3 -30.73 -28.31 29.09
C PHE A 3 -29.66 -27.21 29.28
N VAL A 4 -29.35 -26.88 30.54
CA VAL A 4 -28.31 -25.89 30.89
C VAL A 4 -26.92 -26.42 30.52
N ARG A 5 -26.69 -27.72 30.73
CA ARG A 5 -25.44 -28.40 30.34
C ARG A 5 -25.25 -28.33 28.83
N LYS A 6 -26.23 -28.75 28.02
CA LYS A 6 -26.16 -28.68 26.54
C LYS A 6 -25.91 -27.26 26.04
N ARG A 7 -26.61 -26.27 26.60
CA ARG A 7 -26.44 -24.85 26.24
C ARG A 7 -25.02 -24.33 26.53
N TRP A 8 -24.40 -24.80 27.61
CA TRP A 8 -23.00 -24.46 27.92
C TRP A 8 -22.03 -25.10 26.91
N TRP A 9 -22.25 -26.37 26.54
CA TRP A 9 -21.45 -27.03 25.49
C TRP A 9 -21.55 -26.32 24.14
N TYR A 10 -22.75 -25.89 23.74
CA TYR A 10 -22.94 -25.12 22.50
C TYR A 10 -22.23 -23.76 22.55
N LEU A 11 -22.24 -23.08 23.70
CA LEU A 11 -21.53 -21.82 23.88
C LEU A 11 -20.02 -22.02 23.75
N GLN A 12 -19.46 -23.06 24.38
CA GLN A 12 -18.03 -23.39 24.31
C GLN A 12 -17.61 -23.72 22.88
N LEU A 13 -18.39 -24.53 22.16
CA LEU A 13 -18.14 -24.86 20.75
C LEU A 13 -18.20 -23.60 19.86
N GLY A 14 -19.17 -22.72 20.10
CA GLY A 14 -19.26 -21.43 19.41
C GLY A 14 -18.04 -20.55 19.63
N CYS A 15 -17.56 -20.42 20.88
CA CYS A 15 -16.34 -19.67 21.20
C CYS A 15 -15.10 -20.25 20.50
N ILE A 16 -14.95 -21.58 20.50
CA ILE A 16 -13.82 -22.26 19.82
C ILE A 16 -13.86 -22.00 18.31
N LEU A 17 -15.05 -22.04 17.69
CA LEU A 17 -15.20 -21.75 16.26
C LEU A 17 -14.85 -20.31 15.92
N ILE A 18 -15.28 -19.35 16.74
CA ILE A 18 -14.96 -17.92 16.55
C ILE A 18 -13.45 -17.69 16.71
N VAL A 19 -12.82 -18.27 17.73
CA VAL A 19 -11.37 -18.14 17.95
C VAL A 19 -10.58 -18.74 16.78
N ASN A 20 -10.95 -19.91 16.29
CA ASN A 20 -10.31 -20.52 15.12
C ASN A 20 -10.54 -19.69 13.85
N LEU A 21 -11.73 -19.11 13.65
CA LEU A 21 -12.02 -18.25 12.51
C LEU A 21 -11.17 -16.98 12.54
N VAL A 22 -11.01 -16.34 13.70
CA VAL A 22 -10.16 -15.16 13.88
C VAL A 22 -8.69 -15.51 13.67
N TYR A 23 -8.23 -16.63 14.22
CA TYR A 23 -6.85 -17.09 14.07
C TYR A 23 -6.50 -17.42 12.61
N ALA A 24 -7.39 -18.11 11.90
CA ALA A 24 -7.22 -18.41 10.48
C ALA A 24 -7.21 -17.14 9.61
N ASN A 25 -8.01 -16.13 9.94
CA ASN A 25 -8.01 -14.85 9.23
C ASN A 25 -6.70 -14.08 9.45
N LEU A 26 -6.16 -14.12 10.68
CA LEU A 26 -4.88 -13.52 11.02
C LEU A 26 -3.71 -14.21 10.29
N GLU A 27 -3.73 -15.54 10.19
CA GLU A 27 -2.73 -16.31 9.43
C GLU A 27 -2.80 -15.97 7.93
N TYR A 28 -4.01 -15.81 7.38
CA TYR A 28 -4.22 -15.39 5.99
C TYR A 28 -3.69 -13.97 5.72
N GLN A 29 -3.88 -13.02 6.65
CA GLN A 29 -3.29 -11.67 6.57
C GLN A 29 -1.77 -11.64 6.74
N LYS A 30 -1.18 -12.68 7.34
CA LYS A 30 0.27 -12.77 7.58
C LYS A 30 1.06 -13.23 6.36
N GLU A 31 0.37 -13.80 5.36
CA GLU A 31 0.91 -14.09 4.04
C GLU A 31 1.09 -12.77 3.25
N THR A 32 1.89 -11.82 3.78
CA THR A 32 2.50 -10.81 2.91
C THR A 32 3.24 -11.58 1.82
N PRO A 33 2.90 -11.37 0.53
CA PRO A 33 3.54 -12.09 -0.56
C PRO A 33 5.06 -12.06 -0.36
N PRO A 34 5.80 -13.15 -0.60
CA PRO A 34 7.26 -13.17 -0.45
C PRO A 34 7.96 -12.03 -1.22
N SER A 35 7.32 -11.51 -2.27
CA SER A 35 7.73 -10.34 -3.05
C SER A 35 7.61 -8.99 -2.32
N LEU A 36 7.02 -8.93 -1.13
CA LEU A 36 6.92 -7.74 -0.29
C LEU A 36 8.01 -7.70 0.79
N ARG A 37 8.68 -8.84 1.04
CA ARG A 37 9.75 -8.96 2.04
C ARG A 37 11.11 -8.50 1.49
N GLU A 38 11.26 -8.53 0.17
CA GLU A 38 12.40 -8.00 -0.57
C GLU A 38 11.88 -6.90 -1.50
N ILE A 39 12.59 -5.77 -1.59
CA ILE A 39 12.17 -4.65 -2.45
C ILE A 39 12.27 -5.12 -3.91
N ASP A 40 11.17 -5.13 -4.65
CA ASP A 40 11.20 -5.41 -6.09
C ASP A 40 11.82 -4.21 -6.80
N HIS A 41 13.11 -4.35 -7.15
CA HIS A 41 13.89 -3.29 -7.80
C HIS A 41 13.27 -2.79 -9.11
N GLN A 42 12.59 -3.66 -9.86
CA GLN A 42 11.96 -3.25 -11.11
C GLN A 42 10.73 -2.39 -10.84
N CYS A 43 9.88 -2.79 -9.89
CA CYS A 43 8.72 -2.00 -9.49
C CYS A 43 9.11 -0.69 -8.81
N TRP A 44 10.19 -0.69 -8.03
CA TRP A 44 10.75 0.51 -7.44
C TRP A 44 11.16 1.53 -8.52
N GLU A 45 11.89 1.09 -9.53
CA GLU A 45 12.37 1.94 -10.63
C GLU A 45 11.21 2.48 -11.48
N VAL A 46 10.27 1.62 -11.86
CA VAL A 46 9.09 2.01 -12.65
C VAL A 46 8.23 3.02 -11.90
N SER A 47 7.96 2.78 -10.62
CA SER A 47 7.13 3.67 -9.80
C SER A 47 7.82 5.01 -9.53
N SER A 48 9.15 4.99 -9.33
CA SER A 48 9.94 6.22 -9.19
C SER A 48 9.86 7.08 -10.46
N ARG A 49 10.04 6.47 -11.64
CA ARG A 49 9.91 7.18 -12.92
C ARG A 49 8.49 7.71 -13.14
N GLY A 50 7.48 6.89 -12.85
CA GLY A 50 6.08 7.31 -12.91
C GLY A 50 5.82 8.54 -12.03
N LEU A 51 6.38 8.58 -10.82
CA LEU A 51 6.20 9.71 -9.91
C LEU A 51 6.78 11.02 -10.48
N VAL A 52 7.99 10.95 -11.03
CA VAL A 52 8.66 12.09 -11.68
C VAL A 52 7.81 12.64 -12.82
N GLU A 53 7.34 11.76 -13.71
CA GLU A 53 6.55 12.11 -14.88
C GLU A 53 5.19 12.74 -14.50
N MET A 54 4.47 12.13 -13.57
CA MET A 54 3.12 12.55 -13.17
C MET A 54 3.12 13.91 -12.45
N LYS A 55 4.04 14.09 -11.51
CA LYS A 55 4.11 15.32 -10.70
C LYS A 55 4.85 16.44 -11.42
N LYS A 56 5.40 16.18 -12.62
CA LYS A 56 6.21 17.12 -13.42
C LYS A 56 7.26 17.80 -12.55
N LEU A 57 7.91 17.02 -11.69
CA LEU A 57 8.91 17.51 -10.76
C LEU A 57 10.14 17.92 -11.56
N LYS A 58 10.17 19.17 -12.05
CA LYS A 58 11.29 19.73 -12.83
C LYS A 58 12.65 19.70 -12.11
N VAL A 59 12.63 19.48 -10.79
CA VAL A 59 13.83 19.40 -9.93
C VAL A 59 14.37 17.97 -9.88
N ALA A 60 13.61 16.98 -10.33
CA ALA A 60 13.87 15.56 -10.14
C ALA A 60 13.72 14.76 -11.44
N ASP A 61 14.35 15.19 -12.53
CA ASP A 61 14.25 14.53 -13.84
C ASP A 61 14.85 13.11 -13.87
N THR A 62 15.54 12.70 -12.80
CA THR A 62 16.09 11.36 -12.62
C THR A 62 15.57 10.73 -11.33
N VAL A 63 15.53 9.40 -11.27
CA VAL A 63 15.13 8.65 -10.07
C VAL A 63 16.01 9.01 -8.86
N ILE A 64 17.30 9.22 -9.05
CA ILE A 64 18.22 9.61 -7.97
C ILE A 64 17.84 11.00 -7.43
N ALA A 65 17.66 11.97 -8.31
CA ALA A 65 17.27 13.33 -7.92
C ALA A 65 15.90 13.39 -7.23
N LEU A 66 14.96 12.49 -7.59
CA LEU A 66 13.70 12.33 -6.87
C LEU A 66 13.94 11.94 -5.41
N TRP A 67 14.76 10.91 -5.17
CA TRP A 67 15.01 10.43 -3.82
C TRP A 67 15.82 11.43 -2.98
N ASP A 68 16.76 12.15 -3.57
CA ASP A 68 17.45 13.27 -2.91
C ASP A 68 16.46 14.38 -2.51
N PHE A 69 15.52 14.71 -3.40
CA PHE A 69 14.47 15.68 -3.11
C PHE A 69 13.52 15.19 -2.01
N MET A 70 13.12 13.91 -2.02
CA MET A 70 12.32 13.29 -0.96
C MET A 70 13.03 13.35 0.40
N MET A 71 14.34 13.08 0.43
CA MET A 71 15.16 13.20 1.64
C MET A 71 15.21 14.64 2.14
N PHE A 72 15.43 15.61 1.25
CA PHE A 72 15.41 17.02 1.59
C PHE A 72 14.07 17.45 2.21
N LEU A 73 12.94 17.00 1.63
CA LEU A 73 11.61 17.32 2.15
C LEU A 73 11.40 16.75 3.55
N LYS A 74 11.82 15.49 3.76
CA LYS A 74 11.72 14.78 5.04
C LYS A 74 12.53 15.45 6.14
N GLU A 75 13.74 15.91 5.83
CA GLU A 75 14.64 16.55 6.81
C GLU A 75 14.24 18.00 7.13
N SER A 76 13.37 18.59 6.31
CA SER A 76 13.00 19.98 6.49
C SER A 76 12.08 20.21 7.69
N PRO A 77 12.35 21.21 8.55
CA PRO A 77 11.49 21.52 9.70
C PRO A 77 10.17 22.21 9.30
N LYS A 78 9.97 22.51 8.01
CA LYS A 78 8.79 23.23 7.53
C LYS A 78 7.60 22.27 7.37
N PRO A 79 6.44 22.54 7.98
CA PRO A 79 5.28 21.64 7.89
C PRO A 79 4.81 21.41 6.44
N LYS A 80 4.87 22.45 5.61
CA LYS A 80 4.54 22.35 4.17
C LYS A 80 5.43 21.36 3.40
N HIS A 81 6.70 21.21 3.79
CA HIS A 81 7.59 20.26 3.12
C HIS A 81 7.24 18.84 3.50
N ASN A 82 6.84 18.60 4.76
CA ASN A 82 6.36 17.31 5.22
C ASN A 82 5.02 16.92 4.55
N GLU A 83 4.10 17.87 4.37
CA GLU A 83 2.87 17.65 3.59
C GLU A 83 3.17 17.20 2.16
N LEU A 84 4.12 17.87 1.49
CA LEU A 84 4.56 17.49 0.14
C LEU A 84 5.24 16.12 0.12
N PHE A 85 6.10 15.82 1.10
CA PHE A 85 6.72 14.51 1.25
C PHE A 85 5.67 13.41 1.37
N ASN A 86 4.65 13.61 2.20
CA ASN A 86 3.59 12.63 2.42
C ASN A 86 2.76 12.40 1.14
N ASP A 87 2.39 13.45 0.42
CA ASP A 87 1.70 13.32 -0.87
C ASP A 87 2.55 12.54 -1.88
N LEU A 88 3.83 12.88 -2.03
CA LEU A 88 4.73 12.18 -2.95
C LEU A 88 4.95 10.73 -2.55
N ALA A 89 5.16 10.46 -1.26
CA ALA A 89 5.34 9.10 -0.73
C ALA A 89 4.09 8.25 -0.97
N GLN A 90 2.90 8.79 -0.70
CA GLN A 90 1.65 8.08 -0.92
C GLN A 90 1.48 7.69 -2.39
N ASN A 91 1.66 8.65 -3.31
CA ASN A 91 1.57 8.37 -4.74
C ASN A 91 2.61 7.33 -5.20
N PHE A 92 3.84 7.40 -4.67
CA PHE A 92 4.86 6.38 -4.93
C PHE A 92 4.42 4.99 -4.49
N TRP A 93 3.94 4.86 -3.25
CA TRP A 93 3.54 3.57 -2.69
C TRP A 93 2.33 2.97 -3.39
N ASP A 94 1.35 3.80 -3.77
CA ASP A 94 0.20 3.36 -4.56
C ASP A 94 0.66 2.69 -5.87
N MET A 95 1.55 3.35 -6.62
CA MET A 95 2.12 2.78 -7.84
C MET A 95 2.98 1.54 -7.60
N TYR A 96 3.79 1.54 -6.55
CA TYR A 96 4.68 0.43 -6.23
C TYR A 96 3.89 -0.84 -5.91
N VAL A 97 2.87 -0.72 -5.07
CA VAL A 97 1.99 -1.83 -4.71
C VAL A 97 1.24 -2.34 -5.94
N ASP A 98 0.70 -1.46 -6.77
CA ASP A 98 0.04 -1.85 -8.03
C ASP A 98 0.99 -2.62 -8.97
N CYS A 99 2.25 -2.19 -9.06
CA CYS A 99 3.26 -2.90 -9.85
C CYS A 99 3.54 -4.30 -9.29
N VAL A 100 3.79 -4.42 -7.99
CA VAL A 100 4.11 -5.70 -7.34
C VAL A 100 2.95 -6.68 -7.48
N LEU A 101 1.71 -6.21 -7.26
CA LEU A 101 0.51 -7.02 -7.43
C LEU A 101 0.31 -7.45 -8.90
N SER A 102 0.45 -6.54 -9.85
CA SER A 102 0.35 -6.86 -11.28
C SER A 102 1.38 -7.93 -11.71
N ARG A 103 2.59 -7.87 -11.15
CA ARG A 103 3.66 -8.84 -11.43
C ARG A 103 3.37 -10.22 -10.83
N SER A 104 2.85 -10.30 -9.61
CA SER A 104 2.52 -11.58 -8.96
C SER A 104 1.37 -12.32 -9.65
N HIS A 105 0.43 -11.60 -10.26
CA HIS A 105 -0.65 -12.17 -11.07
C HIS A 105 -0.23 -12.56 -12.51
N GLY A 106 1.07 -12.56 -12.83
CA GLY A 106 1.58 -12.97 -14.15
C GLY A 106 1.35 -11.94 -15.26
N MET A 107 0.85 -10.74 -14.93
CA MET A 107 0.62 -9.65 -15.87
C MET A 107 1.88 -8.80 -16.10
N GLY A 108 2.90 -8.91 -15.24
CA GLY A 108 4.12 -8.09 -15.21
C GLY A 108 5.13 -8.24 -16.36
N ARG A 109 4.79 -8.94 -17.46
CA ARG A 109 5.62 -8.97 -18.70
C ARG A 109 5.14 -8.01 -19.78
N ARG A 110 3.95 -7.43 -19.64
CA ARG A 110 3.59 -6.28 -20.45
C ARG A 110 4.29 -5.11 -19.78
N GLN A 111 5.27 -4.52 -20.47
CA GLN A 111 5.83 -3.22 -20.12
C GLN A 111 4.66 -2.37 -19.61
N LEU A 112 4.64 -2.05 -18.31
CA LEU A 112 3.70 -1.08 -17.75
C LEU A 112 4.08 0.22 -18.42
N THR A 113 3.54 0.42 -19.61
CA THR A 113 3.66 1.63 -20.39
C THR A 113 3.00 2.63 -19.48
N SER A 114 3.81 3.52 -18.89
CA SER A 114 3.41 4.56 -17.94
C SER A 114 1.93 4.85 -18.15
N PRO A 115 1.02 4.32 -17.31
CA PRO A 115 -0.37 4.67 -17.46
C PRO A 115 -0.33 6.18 -17.32
N LYS A 116 -0.92 6.90 -18.28
CA LYS A 116 -1.38 8.26 -17.97
C LYS A 116 -2.27 8.07 -16.75
N TYR A 117 -1.69 8.18 -15.57
CA TYR A 117 -2.38 8.13 -14.30
C TYR A 117 -3.14 9.44 -14.29
N SER A 118 -4.31 9.39 -14.90
CA SER A 118 -5.26 10.48 -14.83
C SER A 118 -5.44 10.73 -13.34
N SER A 119 -5.29 11.99 -12.96
CA SER A 119 -5.42 12.62 -11.64
C SER A 119 -6.76 12.35 -10.93
N THR A 120 -7.34 11.17 -11.11
CA THR A 120 -8.62 10.72 -10.57
C THR A 120 -8.44 10.16 -9.15
N TYR A 121 -7.23 9.72 -8.77
CA TYR A 121 -6.96 9.25 -7.41
C TYR A 121 -6.76 10.38 -6.38
N SER A 122 -6.57 11.62 -6.81
CA SER A 122 -6.40 12.78 -5.92
C SER A 122 -7.71 13.30 -5.30
N HIS A 123 -8.85 12.62 -5.50
CA HIS A 123 -10.14 13.04 -4.93
C HIS A 123 -10.69 12.08 -3.86
N ARG A 124 -9.82 11.35 -3.14
CA ARG A 124 -10.17 10.79 -1.82
C ARG A 124 -9.65 11.69 -0.71
N THR A 125 -9.92 12.99 -0.85
CA THR A 125 -9.85 13.97 0.22
C THR A 125 -11.18 13.94 0.95
N LEU A 126 -11.14 13.63 2.25
CA LEU A 126 -11.97 14.28 3.27
C LEU A 126 -13.42 14.62 2.86
N GLU A 127 -14.26 13.61 2.66
CA GLU A 127 -15.70 13.74 2.94
C GLU A 127 -15.99 13.03 4.26
N GLY A 128 -15.50 13.65 5.35
CA GLY A 128 -16.04 13.46 6.68
C GLY A 128 -16.74 14.75 7.06
N ASN A 129 -17.95 14.95 6.56
CA ASN A 129 -18.84 16.03 6.98
C ASN A 129 -19.61 15.56 8.22
N TYR A 130 -19.68 16.46 9.21
CA TYR A 130 -20.34 16.43 10.53
C TYR A 130 -19.54 15.84 11.70
#